data_AF-A0AAW9W8Y5-F1
#
_entry.id   AF-A0AAW9W8Y5-F1
#
_cell.length_a   1.000
_cell.length_b   1.000
_cell.length_c   1.000
_cell.angle_alpha   90.00
_cell.angle_beta   90.00
_cell.angle_gamma   90.00
#
_symmetry.space_group_name_H-M   'P 1'
#
loop_
_entity.id
_entity.type
_entity.pdbx_description
1 polymer ?
#
loop_
_entity_poly.entity_id
_entity_poly.type
_entity_poly.pdbx_seq_one_letter_code
_entity_poly.pdbx_strand_id
1 'polypeptide(L)' 'EMCAPLQHQIVTTGHARTEHGEKILALDDFGYGKPGGCLGINCGHMLTPFIPGANYKPDLGEDVTEVTPKQAEENA' A
#
# COMPACT_ATOMS: atom_id res chain seq x y z
N GLU A 1 -2.42 -10.10 6.70
CA GLU A 1 -3.51 -9.93 5.72
C GLU A 1 -3.81 -8.47 5.34
N MET A 2 -4.19 -7.53 6.22
CA MET A 2 -4.63 -6.20 5.74
C MET A 2 -3.53 -5.28 5.16
N CYS A 3 -2.25 -5.58 5.37
CA CYS A 3 -1.15 -4.86 4.70
C CYS A 3 -0.88 -5.34 3.28
N ALA A 4 -1.23 -6.59 2.96
CA ALA A 4 -0.92 -7.23 1.69
C ALA A 4 -1.48 -6.46 0.47
N PRO A 5 -2.77 -6.07 0.43
CA PRO A 5 -3.32 -5.32 -0.72
C PRO A 5 -2.79 -3.89 -0.84
N LEU A 6 -2.07 -3.38 0.17
CA LEU A 6 -1.49 -2.03 0.17
C LEU A 6 -0.06 -1.99 -0.37
N GLN A 7 0.57 -3.15 -0.58
CA GLN A 7 1.91 -3.21 -1.15
C GLN A 7 1.90 -2.54 -2.53
N HIS A 8 2.89 -1.68 -2.76
CA HIS A 8 3.03 -0.93 -4.01
C HIS A 8 1.83 0.00 -4.35
N GLN A 9 1.01 0.37 -3.35
CA GLN A 9 -0.05 1.36 -3.48
C GLN A 9 0.34 2.67 -2.80
N ILE A 10 -0.24 3.78 -3.27
CA ILE A 10 -0.13 5.08 -2.59
C ILE A 10 -1.25 5.14 -1.56
N VAL A 11 -0.89 5.46 -0.32
CA VAL A 11 -1.80 5.43 0.83
C VAL A 11 -1.79 6.77 1.58
N THR A 12 -2.83 7.01 2.37
CA THR A 12 -2.96 8.20 3.21
C THR A 12 -3.64 7.87 4.53
N THR A 13 -3.35 8.64 5.57
CA THR A 13 -4.12 8.64 6.83
C THR A 13 -5.39 9.49 6.74
N GLY A 14 -5.60 10.22 5.65
CA GLY A 14 -6.84 10.95 5.36
C GLY A 14 -7.83 10.10 4.57
N HIS A 15 -8.70 10.78 3.80
CA HIS A 15 -9.68 10.12 2.94
C HIS A 15 -9.10 9.67 1.60
N ALA A 16 -9.64 8.55 1.09
CA ALA A 16 -9.32 8.03 -0.23
C ALA A 16 -9.70 9.04 -1.31
N ARG A 17 -8.82 9.24 -2.30
CA ARG A 17 -9.00 10.24 -3.36
C ARG A 17 -8.14 9.92 -4.57
N THR A 18 -8.42 10.60 -5.67
CA THR A 18 -7.53 10.65 -6.83
C THR A 18 -6.91 12.03 -6.89
N GLU A 19 -5.59 12.10 -7.01
CA GLU A 19 -4.83 13.36 -7.02
C GLU A 19 -3.71 13.25 -8.05
N HIS A 20 -3.59 14.22 -8.96
CA HIS A 20 -2.59 14.20 -10.05
C HIS A 20 -2.56 12.89 -10.88
N GLY A 21 -3.72 12.23 -11.04
CA GLY A 21 -3.82 10.96 -11.76
C GLY A 21 -3.50 9.71 -10.92
N GLU A 22 -3.00 9.90 -9.69
CA GLU A 22 -2.70 8.81 -8.76
C GLU A 22 -3.92 8.46 -7.90
N LYS A 23 -4.20 7.15 -7.77
CA LYS A 23 -5.21 6.65 -6.83
C LYS A 23 -4.58 6.49 -5.45
N ILE A 24 -5.13 7.19 -4.46
CA ILE A 24 -4.65 7.20 -3.08
C ILE A 24 -5.68 6.49 -2.19
N LEU A 25 -5.28 5.41 -1.52
CA LEU A 25 -6.12 4.61 -0.63
C LEU A 25 -6.07 5.15 0.81
N ALA A 26 -7.19 5.13 1.53
CA ALA A 26 -7.21 5.46 2.95
C ALA A 26 -6.79 4.24 3.79
N LEU A 27 -5.81 4.40 4.67
CA LEU A 27 -5.37 3.32 5.56
C LEU A 27 -6.47 2.84 6.51
N ASP A 28 -7.41 3.73 6.88
CA ASP A 28 -8.53 3.41 7.75
C ASP A 28 -9.46 2.35 7.15
N ASP A 29 -9.62 2.31 5.83
CA ASP A 29 -10.37 1.27 5.12
C ASP A 29 -9.75 -0.13 5.31
N PHE A 30 -8.49 -0.17 5.74
CA PHE A 30 -7.71 -1.37 6.02
C PHE A 30 -7.40 -1.54 7.52
N GLY A 31 -8.11 -0.82 8.38
CA GLY A 31 -8.03 -0.99 9.84
C GLY A 31 -6.73 -0.47 10.46
N TYR A 32 -6.18 0.62 9.92
CA TYR A 32 -4.93 1.25 10.39
C TYR A 32 -4.73 1.21 11.92
N GLY A 33 -3.59 0.67 12.35
CA GLY A 33 -3.16 0.63 13.75
C GLY A 33 -3.90 -0.38 14.63
N LYS A 34 -4.95 -1.06 14.14
CA LYS A 34 -5.65 -2.11 14.90
C LYS A 34 -4.81 -3.39 14.92
N PRO A 35 -4.91 -4.24 15.98
CA PRO A 35 -4.12 -5.47 16.07
C PRO A 35 -4.22 -6.43 14.87
N GLY A 36 -5.39 -6.47 14.21
CA GLY A 36 -5.64 -7.26 12.99
C GLY A 36 -5.67 -6.43 11.69
N GLY A 37 -5.39 -5.13 11.76
CA GLY A 37 -5.43 -4.23 10.61
C GLY A 37 -4.05 -3.93 10.02
N CYS A 38 -4.00 -3.01 9.06
CA CYS A 38 -2.73 -2.60 8.47
C CYS A 38 -1.91 -1.75 9.45
N LEU A 39 -0.58 -1.86 9.37
CA LEU A 39 0.37 -1.11 10.22
C LEU A 39 0.04 -1.23 11.73
N GLY A 40 -0.51 -2.38 12.13
CA GLY A 40 -0.76 -2.75 13.52
C GLY A 40 0.48 -3.37 14.18
N ILE A 41 0.36 -3.71 15.46
CA ILE A 41 1.46 -4.23 16.30
C ILE A 41 2.15 -5.49 15.73
N ASN A 42 1.46 -6.25 14.90
CA ASN A 42 1.93 -7.52 14.34
C ASN A 42 2.58 -7.39 12.95
N CYS A 43 2.78 -6.18 12.43
CA CYS A 43 3.44 -5.99 11.13
C CYS A 43 4.50 -4.89 11.18
N GLY A 44 5.58 -5.08 10.43
CA GLY A 44 6.75 -4.18 10.40
C GLY A 44 6.90 -3.37 9.10
N HIS A 45 5.83 -3.23 8.32
CA HIS A 45 5.90 -2.52 7.04
C HIS A 45 6.24 -1.03 7.24
N MET A 46 7.09 -0.51 6.37
CA MET A 46 7.46 0.90 6.36
C MET A 46 6.76 1.63 5.23
N LEU A 47 6.39 2.89 5.48
CA LEU A 47 5.85 3.79 4.47
C LEU A 47 6.98 4.66 3.90
N THR A 48 6.98 4.82 2.58
CA THR A 48 7.84 5.79 1.89
C THR A 48 7.05 7.08 1.69
N PRO A 49 7.59 8.26 2.05
CA PRO A 49 6.93 9.54 1.77
C PRO A 49 6.68 9.72 0.28
N PHE A 50 5.48 10.23 -0.06
CA PHE A 50 5.06 10.46 -1.44
C PHE A 50 4.22 11.74 -1.53
N ILE A 51 4.60 12.63 -2.44
CA ILE A 51 3.90 13.88 -2.75
C ILE A 51 3.34 13.75 -4.17
N PRO A 52 2.00 13.67 -4.34
CA PRO A 52 1.36 13.64 -5.65
C PRO A 52 1.80 14.80 -6.54
N GLY A 53 2.11 14.51 -7.80
CA GLY A 53 2.57 15.50 -8.78
C GLY A 53 4.05 15.93 -8.64
N ALA A 54 4.75 15.53 -7.57
CA ALA A 54 6.18 15.78 -7.39
C ALA A 54 7.01 14.48 -7.37
N ASN A 55 6.45 13.40 -6.84
CA ASN A 55 7.05 12.07 -6.87
C ASN A 55 6.39 11.19 -7.93
N TYR A 56 7.10 10.13 -8.34
CA TYR A 56 6.58 9.07 -9.19
C TYR A 56 6.58 7.75 -8.42
N LYS A 57 5.58 6.90 -8.67
CA LYS A 57 5.60 5.54 -8.15
C LYS A 57 6.57 4.73 -9.02
N PRO A 58 7.61 4.11 -8.45
CA PRO A 58 8.52 3.28 -9.24
C PRO A 58 7.75 2.09 -9.81
N ASP A 59 8.19 1.57 -10.95
CA ASP A 59 7.68 0.29 -11.46
C ASP A 59 8.18 -0.87 -10.58
N LEU A 60 7.46 -2.00 -10.64
CA LEU A 60 7.92 -3.25 -10.03
C LEU A 60 9.11 -3.83 -10.82
N GLY A 61 9.99 -4.54 -10.13
CA GLY A 61 11.16 -5.19 -10.73
C GLY A 61 10.80 -6.37 -11.64
N GLU A 62 11.73 -6.74 -12.51
CA GLU A 62 11.60 -7.90 -13.42
C GLU A 62 11.39 -9.22 -12.66
N ASP A 63 11.87 -9.29 -11.42
CA ASP A 63 11.78 -10.47 -10.54
C ASP A 63 10.36 -10.79 -10.08
N VAL A 64 9.41 -9.86 -10.20
CA VAL A 64 8.02 -10.03 -9.79
C VAL A 64 7.01 -9.92 -10.94
N THR A 65 7.47 -9.87 -12.20
CA THR A 65 6.58 -9.69 -13.35
C THR A 65 5.59 -10.84 -13.56
N GLU A 66 5.94 -12.04 -13.11
CA GLU A 66 5.09 -13.24 -13.20
C GLU A 66 4.30 -13.52 -11.91
N VAL A 67 4.46 -12.67 -10.88
CA VAL A 67 3.75 -12.83 -9.60
C VAL A 67 2.36 -12.24 -9.72
N THR A 68 1.34 -13.09 -9.55
CA THR A 68 -0.05 -12.62 -9.50
C THR A 68 -0.34 -11.88 -8.18
N PRO A 69 -1.35 -10.99 -8.15
CA PRO A 69 -1.75 -10.31 -6.90
C PRO A 69 -2.06 -11.30 -5.77
N LYS A 70 -2.72 -12.43 -6.05
CA LYS A 70 -3.01 -13.45 -5.05
C LYS A 70 -1.75 -14.10 -4.47
N GLN A 71 -0.77 -14.40 -5.31
CA GLN A 71 0.52 -14.94 -4.85
C GLN A 71 1.30 -13.91 -4.03
N ALA A 72 1.25 -12.63 -4.41
CA ALA A 72 1.85 -11.56 -3.64
C ALA A 72 1.18 -11.43 -2.25
N GLU A 73 -0.15 -11.57 -2.19
CA GLU A 73 -0.90 -11.52 -0.94
C GLU A 73 -0.63 -12.72 -0.02
N GLU A 74 -0.50 -13.93 -0.57
CA GLU A 74 -0.17 -15.14 0.19
C GLU A 74 1.26 -15.11 0.79
N ASN A 75 2.14 -14.28 0.25
CA ASN A 75 3.53 -14.11 0.70
C ASN A 75 3.71 -12.99 1.75
N ALA A 76 2.64 -12.29 2.16
CA ALA A 76 2.69 -11.08 2.98
C ALA A 76 2.14 -11.27 4.40
#